data_AF-A0A9D5SQP5-F1
#
_entry.id   AF-A0A9D5SQP5-F1
#
_cell.length_a   1.000
_cell.length_b   1.000
_cell.length_c   1.000
_cell.angle_alpha   90.00
_cell.angle_beta   90.00
_cell.angle_gamma   90.00
#
_symmetry.space_group_name_H-M   'P 1'
#
loop_
_entity.id
_entity.type
_entity.pdbx_description
1 polymer ?
#
loop_
_entity_poly.entity_id
_entity_poly.type
_entity_poly.pdbx_seq_one_letter_code
_entity_poly.pdbx_strand_id
1 'polypeptide(L)'
;MIVLLYHDSRKIASLLCENPAFSLDNRRGFCYNDKKYRKEAISVQYFFETVETIKKGVGFKHFDAVHLMWLAVGILTVAAAAFFCRRADDAGRRRMAKFVAGLLIADELFKVVCLVTHGLYIPKYLPLHLCSINIILIAVHAFRPTKTLDNFLYAICIPSAMLALLFPTWTKLPLANFMHIHSFTVHILLLAYPVMLLAAGMLRPSLGELPKTLALLAGLAVVALVVNLIFDTNFMFLMSAGKTNPLYIFKKAFGSHLWGFPVLIPAVLAVMYIPVCLYDRHRRKKAGQQ
;
A
#
# COMPACT_ATOMS: atom_id res chain seq x y z
N MET A 1 -34.18 -7.34 -8.58
CA MET A 1 -33.45 -8.59 -8.86
C MET A 1 -32.19 -8.78 -8.02
N ILE A 2 -31.55 -7.71 -7.51
CA ILE A 2 -30.31 -7.80 -6.69
C ILE A 2 -30.60 -8.03 -5.18
N VAL A 3 -31.77 -7.65 -4.67
CA VAL A 3 -32.17 -7.94 -3.28
C VAL A 3 -32.48 -9.44 -3.06
N LEU A 4 -32.89 -10.15 -4.11
CA LEU A 4 -33.24 -11.58 -4.03
C LEU A 4 -32.00 -12.49 -3.93
N LEU A 5 -30.86 -12.10 -4.52
CA LEU A 5 -29.60 -12.87 -4.42
C LEU A 5 -28.91 -12.73 -3.04
N TYR A 6 -29.16 -11.63 -2.32
CA TYR A 6 -28.67 -11.45 -0.94
C TYR A 6 -29.52 -12.22 0.09
N HIS A 7 -30.81 -12.39 -0.18
CA HIS A 7 -31.66 -13.27 0.63
C HIS A 7 -31.30 -14.74 0.39
N ASP A 8 -30.83 -15.09 -0.80
CA ASP A 8 -30.51 -16.48 -1.17
C ASP A 8 -29.19 -16.96 -0.56
N SER A 9 -28.18 -16.10 -0.43
CA SER A 9 -26.91 -16.45 0.25
C SER A 9 -27.08 -16.64 1.76
N ARG A 10 -28.02 -15.93 2.41
CA ARG A 10 -28.45 -16.25 3.79
C ARG A 10 -29.32 -17.50 3.88
N LYS A 11 -30.14 -17.81 2.87
CA LYS A 11 -30.88 -19.08 2.79
C LYS A 11 -29.95 -20.27 2.56
N ILE A 12 -28.90 -20.13 1.77
CA ILE A 12 -27.88 -21.19 1.57
C ILE A 12 -27.06 -21.38 2.84
N ALA A 13 -26.70 -20.29 3.54
CA ALA A 13 -26.06 -20.37 4.86
C ALA A 13 -26.98 -20.94 5.95
N SER A 14 -28.30 -20.69 5.90
CA SER A 14 -29.27 -21.29 6.82
C SER A 14 -29.58 -22.75 6.47
N LEU A 15 -29.62 -23.11 5.18
CA LEU A 15 -29.76 -24.50 4.69
C LEU A 15 -28.53 -25.36 5.03
N LEU A 16 -27.34 -24.75 5.16
CA LEU A 16 -26.14 -25.41 5.68
C LEU A 16 -26.11 -25.47 7.22
N CYS A 17 -26.95 -24.72 7.92
CA CYS A 17 -27.10 -24.74 9.38
C CYS A 17 -28.32 -25.53 9.88
N GLU A 18 -29.27 -25.90 9.00
CA GLU A 18 -30.46 -26.69 9.33
C GLU A 18 -30.39 -28.15 8.86
N ASN A 19 -29.18 -28.73 8.81
CA ASN A 19 -29.05 -30.18 8.73
C ASN A 19 -28.51 -30.70 10.06
N PRO A 20 -29.38 -31.23 10.96
CA PRO A 20 -28.92 -31.95 12.11
C PRO A 20 -28.30 -33.25 11.57
N ALA A 21 -26.97 -33.29 11.48
CA ALA A 21 -26.22 -34.53 11.46
C ALA A 21 -26.39 -35.19 12.84
N PHE A 22 -27.60 -35.66 13.10
CA PHE A 22 -27.96 -36.61 14.12
C PHE A 22 -28.17 -37.94 13.40
N SER A 23 -27.08 -38.60 13.05
CA SER A 23 -27.06 -40.05 13.11
C SER A 23 -26.31 -40.41 14.38
N LEU A 24 -27.03 -40.86 15.40
CA LEU A 24 -26.48 -41.57 16.54
C LEU A 24 -25.68 -42.78 16.01
N ASP A 25 -24.35 -42.66 15.94
CA ASP A 25 -23.50 -43.86 16.04
C ASP A 25 -23.02 -43.97 17.49
N ASN A 26 -23.82 -44.70 18.24
CA ASN A 26 -23.57 -45.08 19.61
C ASN A 26 -22.46 -46.14 19.63
N ARG A 27 -21.18 -45.76 19.40
CA ARG A 27 -20.04 -46.62 19.83
C ARG A 27 -18.63 -46.06 19.87
N ARG A 28 -18.29 -44.86 19.38
CA ARG A 28 -16.90 -44.33 19.52
C ARG A 28 -16.88 -42.81 19.69
N GLY A 29 -16.65 -42.35 20.91
CA GLY A 29 -16.45 -40.93 21.21
C GLY A 29 -15.20 -40.39 20.52
N PHE A 30 -15.39 -39.56 19.50
CA PHE A 30 -14.36 -38.65 18.98
C PHE A 30 -15.01 -37.31 18.64
N CYS A 31 -14.81 -36.31 19.51
CA CYS A 31 -15.02 -34.91 19.15
C CYS A 31 -13.97 -34.51 18.10
N TYR A 32 -14.36 -34.40 16.84
CA TYR A 32 -13.48 -33.89 15.79
C TYR A 32 -13.38 -32.36 15.91
N ASN A 33 -12.42 -31.88 16.71
CA ASN A 33 -12.11 -30.46 16.83
C ASN A 33 -11.20 -30.03 15.67
N ASP A 34 -11.77 -29.93 14.47
CA ASP A 34 -10.96 -29.57 13.31
C ASP A 34 -10.77 -28.06 13.20
N LYS A 35 -9.65 -27.59 13.76
CA LYS A 35 -9.19 -26.20 13.68
C LYS A 35 -9.04 -25.71 12.24
N LYS A 36 -8.92 -26.61 11.25
CA LYS A 36 -8.73 -26.29 9.83
C LYS A 36 -10.01 -25.76 9.20
N TYR A 37 -11.12 -26.49 9.31
CA TYR A 37 -12.42 -26.04 8.79
C TYR A 37 -12.94 -24.78 9.49
N ARG A 38 -12.64 -24.60 10.78
CA ARG A 38 -12.97 -23.36 11.50
C ARG A 38 -12.20 -22.16 10.95
N LYS A 39 -10.91 -22.31 10.60
CA LYS A 39 -10.10 -21.23 10.01
C LYS A 39 -10.52 -20.89 8.58
N GLU A 40 -10.89 -21.88 7.78
CA GLU A 40 -11.39 -21.69 6.41
C GLU A 40 -12.79 -21.06 6.39
N ALA A 41 -13.71 -21.47 7.28
CA ALA A 41 -15.02 -20.83 7.41
C ALA A 41 -14.91 -19.37 7.93
N ILE A 42 -13.98 -19.10 8.84
CA ILE A 42 -13.65 -17.74 9.30
C ILE A 42 -13.07 -16.90 8.15
N SER A 43 -12.18 -17.44 7.32
CA SER A 43 -11.51 -16.65 6.27
C SER A 43 -12.46 -16.16 5.18
N VAL A 44 -13.48 -16.95 4.80
CA VAL A 44 -14.48 -16.56 3.80
C VAL A 44 -15.48 -15.55 4.38
N GLN A 45 -15.83 -15.68 5.67
CA GLN A 45 -16.79 -14.78 6.32
C GLN A 45 -16.27 -13.36 6.49
N TYR A 46 -14.95 -13.18 6.65
CA TYR A 46 -14.31 -11.86 6.77
C TYR A 46 -13.66 -11.37 5.47
N PHE A 47 -13.93 -12.01 4.32
CA PHE A 47 -13.27 -11.67 3.06
C PHE A 47 -13.49 -10.21 2.68
N PHE A 48 -14.73 -9.72 2.74
CA PHE A 48 -15.15 -8.36 2.33
C PHE A 48 -15.13 -7.31 3.45
N GLU A 49 -14.69 -7.67 4.64
CA GLU A 49 -14.67 -6.76 5.79
C GLU A 49 -13.54 -5.74 5.67
N THR A 50 -13.73 -4.53 6.18
CA THR A 50 -12.71 -3.48 6.19
C THR A 50 -12.06 -3.36 7.58
N VAL A 51 -11.04 -2.50 7.70
CA VAL A 51 -10.36 -2.26 8.98
C VAL A 51 -11.33 -1.67 10.02
N GLU A 52 -12.39 -1.02 9.55
CA GLU A 52 -13.44 -0.40 10.34
C GLU A 52 -14.48 -1.41 10.85
N THR A 53 -14.79 -2.46 10.08
CA THR A 53 -15.92 -3.35 10.33
C THR A 53 -15.51 -4.69 10.97
N ILE A 54 -14.24 -5.08 10.87
CA ILE A 54 -13.78 -6.39 11.34
C ILE A 54 -13.73 -6.55 12.88
N LYS A 55 -14.13 -7.72 13.38
CA LYS A 55 -14.02 -8.10 14.79
C LYS A 55 -12.55 -8.26 15.22
N LYS A 56 -12.22 -7.85 16.45
CA LYS A 56 -10.86 -7.95 17.01
C LYS A 56 -10.41 -9.41 17.13
N GLY A 57 -9.18 -9.71 16.72
CA GLY A 57 -8.49 -10.98 17.01
C GLY A 57 -8.22 -11.92 15.84
N VAL A 58 -8.58 -11.55 14.60
CA VAL A 58 -8.37 -12.39 13.40
C VAL A 58 -7.19 -11.95 12.50
N GLY A 59 -6.54 -10.84 12.85
CA GLY A 59 -5.41 -10.27 12.10
C GLY A 59 -4.04 -10.87 12.45
N PHE A 60 -2.99 -10.22 11.95
CA PHE A 60 -1.59 -10.60 12.10
C PHE A 60 -0.82 -9.57 12.96
N LYS A 61 0.35 -9.94 13.48
CA LYS A 61 1.24 -9.04 14.26
C LYS A 61 2.40 -8.56 13.38
N HIS A 62 2.94 -7.39 13.71
CA HIS A 62 4.14 -6.90 13.05
C HIS A 62 5.28 -7.93 13.21
N PHE A 63 5.91 -8.27 12.08
CA PHE A 63 7.03 -9.21 11.97
C PHE A 63 6.73 -10.65 12.42
N ASP A 64 5.46 -11.07 12.38
CA ASP A 64 5.13 -12.49 12.46
C ASP A 64 5.40 -13.22 11.13
N ALA A 65 5.14 -14.53 11.10
CA ALA A 65 5.38 -15.35 9.91
C ALA A 65 4.63 -14.86 8.67
N VAL A 66 3.41 -14.31 8.84
CA VAL A 66 2.60 -13.77 7.74
C VAL A 66 3.25 -12.50 7.19
N HIS A 67 3.63 -11.58 8.07
CA HIS A 67 4.28 -10.35 7.69
C HIS A 67 5.61 -10.61 6.99
N LEU A 68 6.45 -11.48 7.56
CA LEU A 68 7.76 -11.84 7.00
C LEU A 68 7.63 -12.52 5.63
N MET A 69 6.62 -13.36 5.43
CA MET A 69 6.31 -13.95 4.12
C MET A 69 6.02 -12.86 3.09
N TRP A 70 5.16 -11.88 3.41
CA TRP A 70 4.86 -10.78 2.49
C TRP A 70 6.07 -9.90 2.20
N LEU A 71 6.92 -9.63 3.20
CA LEU A 71 8.18 -8.90 3.00
C LEU A 71 9.14 -9.68 2.08
N ALA A 72 9.26 -11.00 2.25
CA ALA A 72 10.09 -11.84 1.39
C ALA A 72 9.57 -11.83 -0.06
N VAL A 73 8.26 -11.99 -0.26
CA VAL A 73 7.62 -11.90 -1.59
C VAL A 73 7.85 -10.51 -2.19
N GLY A 74 7.72 -9.45 -1.39
CA GLY A 74 7.99 -8.08 -1.82
C GLY A 74 9.43 -7.88 -2.30
N ILE A 75 10.42 -8.33 -1.52
CA ILE A 75 11.84 -8.24 -1.87
C ILE A 75 12.12 -9.00 -3.18
N LEU A 76 11.63 -10.24 -3.30
CA LEU A 76 11.82 -11.04 -4.50
C LEU A 76 11.18 -10.38 -5.73
N THR A 77 9.98 -9.82 -5.59
CA THR A 77 9.27 -9.12 -6.66
C THR A 77 10.03 -7.87 -7.11
N VAL A 78 10.47 -7.04 -6.17
CA VAL A 78 11.24 -5.82 -6.45
C VAL A 78 12.58 -6.18 -7.10
N ALA A 79 13.29 -7.18 -6.58
CA ALA A 79 14.57 -7.63 -7.13
C ALA A 79 14.42 -8.20 -8.54
N ALA A 80 13.40 -9.03 -8.78
CA ALA A 80 13.09 -9.57 -10.09
C ALA A 80 12.74 -8.46 -11.09
N ALA A 81 11.84 -7.54 -10.72
CA ALA A 81 11.46 -6.40 -11.55
C ALA A 81 12.68 -5.54 -11.92
N ALA A 82 13.55 -5.25 -10.95
CA ALA A 82 14.79 -4.52 -11.18
C ALA A 82 15.76 -5.27 -12.10
N PHE A 83 15.94 -6.57 -11.89
CA PHE A 83 16.80 -7.42 -12.70
C PHE A 83 16.34 -7.49 -14.17
N PHE A 84 15.06 -7.76 -14.40
CA PHE A 84 14.50 -7.87 -15.74
C PHE A 84 14.48 -6.52 -16.45
N CYS A 85 14.10 -5.45 -15.76
CA CYS A 85 14.07 -4.10 -16.35
C CYS A 85 15.48 -3.64 -16.76
N ARG A 86 16.50 -3.95 -15.94
CA ARG A 86 17.88 -3.60 -16.24
C ARG A 86 18.43 -4.34 -17.46
N ARG A 87 17.99 -5.58 -17.69
CA ARG A 87 18.36 -6.40 -18.86
C ARG A 87 17.53 -6.11 -20.11
N ALA A 88 16.36 -5.53 -19.97
CA ALA A 88 15.51 -5.19 -21.11
C ALA A 88 16.11 -4.04 -21.93
N ASP A 89 15.78 -4.02 -23.22
CA ASP A 89 16.00 -2.91 -24.12
C ASP A 89 15.04 -1.74 -23.80
N ASP A 90 15.19 -0.61 -24.48
CA ASP A 90 14.39 0.58 -24.17
C ASP A 90 12.89 0.38 -24.42
N ALA A 91 12.52 -0.43 -25.42
CA ALA A 91 11.12 -0.78 -25.65
C ALA A 91 10.56 -1.69 -24.55
N GLY A 92 11.33 -2.71 -24.14
CA GLY A 92 10.98 -3.63 -23.05
C GLY A 92 10.84 -2.90 -21.72
N ARG A 93 11.77 -1.99 -21.38
CA ARG A 93 11.69 -1.16 -20.16
C ARG A 93 10.42 -0.32 -20.11
N ARG A 94 10.06 0.35 -21.21
CA ARG A 94 8.81 1.12 -21.32
C ARG A 94 7.58 0.22 -21.21
N ARG A 95 7.62 -0.98 -21.79
CA ARG A 95 6.53 -1.96 -21.68
C ARG A 95 6.36 -2.44 -20.23
N MET A 96 7.45 -2.73 -19.53
CA MET A 96 7.42 -3.09 -18.10
C MET A 96 6.85 -1.95 -17.24
N ALA A 97 7.26 -0.71 -17.49
CA ALA A 97 6.70 0.46 -16.79
C ALA A 97 5.18 0.55 -16.97
N LYS A 98 4.70 0.45 -18.21
CA LYS A 98 3.25 0.46 -18.50
C LYS A 98 2.53 -0.74 -17.90
N PHE A 99 3.15 -1.91 -17.89
CA PHE A 99 2.58 -3.12 -17.30
C PHE A 99 2.39 -2.96 -15.77
N VAL A 100 3.43 -2.56 -15.04
CA VAL A 100 3.33 -2.33 -13.58
C VAL A 100 2.34 -1.22 -13.26
N ALA A 101 2.32 -0.13 -14.04
CA ALA A 101 1.32 0.93 -13.89
C ALA A 101 -0.10 0.41 -14.13
N GLY A 102 -0.30 -0.43 -15.15
CA GLY A 102 -1.58 -1.09 -15.42
C GLY A 102 -2.02 -2.00 -14.28
N LEU A 103 -1.10 -2.78 -13.69
CA LEU A 103 -1.38 -3.60 -12.51
C LEU A 103 -1.81 -2.76 -11.31
N LEU A 104 -1.11 -1.65 -11.03
CA LEU A 104 -1.50 -0.73 -9.93
C LEU A 104 -2.90 -0.16 -10.13
N ILE A 105 -3.24 0.26 -11.35
CA ILE A 105 -4.58 0.77 -11.67
C ILE A 105 -5.63 -0.34 -11.55
N ALA A 106 -5.34 -1.54 -12.04
CA ALA A 106 -6.24 -2.69 -11.93
C ALA A 106 -6.50 -3.06 -10.46
N ASP A 107 -5.46 -3.04 -9.62
CA ASP A 107 -5.55 -3.35 -8.19
C ASP A 107 -6.36 -2.27 -7.43
N GLU A 108 -6.14 -0.99 -7.74
CA GLU A 108 -6.95 0.11 -7.18
C GLU A 108 -8.41 0.03 -7.61
N LEU A 109 -8.68 -0.28 -8.89
CA LEU A 109 -10.04 -0.48 -9.40
C LEU A 109 -10.69 -1.71 -8.75
N PHE A 110 -9.95 -2.80 -8.55
CA PHE A 110 -10.43 -3.99 -7.85
C PHE A 110 -10.93 -3.63 -6.45
N LYS A 111 -10.14 -2.88 -5.66
CA LYS A 111 -10.60 -2.37 -4.35
C LYS A 111 -11.89 -1.57 -4.48
N VAL A 112 -11.94 -0.59 -5.39
CA VAL A 112 -13.11 0.29 -5.55
C VAL A 112 -14.35 -0.51 -5.92
N VAL A 113 -14.24 -1.44 -6.86
CA VAL A 113 -15.35 -2.33 -7.27
C VAL A 113 -15.82 -3.18 -6.09
N CYS A 114 -14.92 -3.80 -5.33
CA CYS A 114 -15.29 -4.56 -4.14
C CYS A 114 -16.03 -3.71 -3.10
N LEU A 115 -15.54 -2.49 -2.81
CA LEU A 115 -16.17 -1.58 -1.85
C LEU A 115 -17.56 -1.11 -2.30
N VAL A 116 -17.72 -0.75 -3.57
CA VAL A 116 -18.99 -0.26 -4.11
C VAL A 116 -20.03 -1.38 -4.17
N THR A 117 -19.64 -2.56 -4.67
CA THR A 117 -20.56 -3.71 -4.80
C THR A 117 -21.09 -4.21 -3.46
N HIS A 118 -20.34 -4.01 -2.37
CA HIS A 118 -20.72 -4.41 -1.01
C HIS A 118 -21.30 -3.26 -0.17
N GLY A 119 -21.48 -2.06 -0.75
CA GLY A 119 -22.03 -0.91 -0.02
C GLY A 119 -21.12 -0.37 1.09
N LEU A 120 -19.82 -0.66 1.01
CA LEU A 120 -18.81 -0.27 2.01
C LEU A 120 -18.03 0.99 1.60
N TYR A 121 -18.34 1.58 0.45
CA TYR A 121 -17.64 2.76 -0.05
C TYR A 121 -17.99 4.01 0.75
N ILE A 122 -17.02 4.50 1.53
CA ILE A 122 -17.09 5.74 2.29
C ILE A 122 -16.06 6.76 1.77
N PRO A 123 -16.23 8.07 2.04
CA PRO A 123 -15.30 9.11 1.58
C PRO A 123 -13.82 8.85 1.95
N LYS A 124 -13.54 8.11 3.03
CA LYS A 124 -12.17 7.73 3.43
C LYS A 124 -11.40 6.89 2.40
N TYR A 125 -12.10 6.27 1.44
CA TYR A 125 -11.49 5.48 0.36
C TYR A 125 -11.26 6.28 -0.93
N LEU A 126 -11.49 7.60 -0.91
CA LEU A 126 -11.05 8.46 -2.00
C LEU A 126 -9.52 8.35 -2.19
N PRO A 127 -9.01 8.47 -3.44
CA PRO A 127 -7.61 8.23 -3.77
C PRO A 127 -6.69 9.41 -3.39
N LEU A 128 -6.87 9.96 -2.20
CA LEU A 128 -6.15 11.12 -1.67
C LEU A 128 -5.14 10.75 -0.57
N HIS A 129 -5.06 9.47 -0.23
CA HIS A 129 -3.90 8.94 0.50
C HIS A 129 -2.66 8.98 -0.39
N LEU A 130 -1.51 9.22 0.22
CA LEU A 130 -0.24 9.38 -0.50
C LEU A 130 0.07 8.19 -1.42
N CYS A 131 -0.25 6.96 -1.00
CA CYS A 131 -0.09 5.76 -1.81
C CYS A 131 -1.02 5.74 -3.03
N SER A 132 -2.31 6.09 -2.87
CA SER A 132 -3.25 6.18 -4.00
C SER A 132 -2.88 7.30 -4.97
N ILE A 133 -2.39 8.43 -4.46
CA ILE A 133 -1.83 9.50 -5.29
C ILE A 133 -0.65 8.98 -6.11
N ASN A 134 0.26 8.21 -5.48
CA ASN A 134 1.39 7.60 -6.19
C ASN A 134 0.96 6.65 -7.31
N ILE A 135 -0.15 5.93 -7.16
CA ILE A 135 -0.71 5.09 -8.25
C ILE A 135 -1.04 5.96 -9.47
N ILE A 136 -1.72 7.08 -9.26
CA ILE A 136 -2.09 8.02 -10.34
C ILE A 136 -0.82 8.63 -10.96
N LEU A 137 0.12 9.07 -10.13
CA LEU A 137 1.38 9.65 -10.62
C LEU A 137 2.23 8.64 -11.40
N ILE A 138 2.26 7.37 -10.99
CA ILE A 138 2.91 6.29 -11.73
C ILE A 138 2.22 6.03 -13.07
N ALA A 139 0.89 6.04 -13.11
CA ALA A 139 0.14 5.92 -14.35
C ALA A 139 0.50 7.06 -15.31
N VAL A 140 0.51 8.31 -14.85
CA VAL A 140 0.95 9.46 -15.66
C VAL A 140 2.40 9.30 -16.11
N HIS A 141 3.30 8.95 -15.18
CA HIS A 141 4.72 8.77 -15.45
C HIS A 141 5.01 7.70 -16.50
N ALA A 142 4.25 6.59 -16.52
CA ALA A 142 4.42 5.51 -17.48
C ALA A 142 4.15 5.92 -18.93
N PHE A 143 3.35 6.98 -19.16
CA PHE A 143 3.09 7.55 -20.48
C PHE A 143 3.89 8.83 -20.75
N ARG A 144 4.09 9.66 -19.73
CA ARG A 144 4.78 10.96 -19.82
C ARG A 144 5.77 11.12 -18.68
N PRO A 145 6.97 10.50 -18.76
CA PRO A 145 8.00 10.67 -17.75
C PRO A 145 8.50 12.12 -17.76
N THR A 146 8.67 12.70 -16.56
CA THR A 146 9.21 14.05 -16.38
C THR A 146 10.18 14.04 -15.21
N LYS A 147 11.15 14.95 -15.22
CA LYS A 147 12.14 15.04 -14.13
C LYS A 147 11.51 15.29 -12.76
N THR A 148 10.40 16.04 -12.71
CA THR A 148 9.68 16.30 -11.46
C THR A 148 9.02 15.01 -10.94
N LEU A 149 8.39 14.21 -11.81
CA LEU A 149 7.82 12.92 -11.43
C LEU A 149 8.89 11.91 -11.03
N ASP A 150 10.03 11.84 -11.73
CA ASP A 150 11.17 11.01 -11.33
C ASP A 150 11.59 11.29 -9.89
N ASN A 151 11.75 12.57 -9.55
CA ASN A 151 12.17 13.01 -8.23
C ASN A 151 11.07 12.78 -7.19
N PHE A 152 9.80 12.97 -7.53
CA PHE A 152 8.69 12.67 -6.64
C PHE A 152 8.60 11.17 -6.34
N LEU A 153 8.70 10.31 -7.35
CA LEU A 153 8.67 8.86 -7.17
C LEU A 153 9.89 8.38 -6.36
N TYR A 154 11.05 8.97 -6.57
CA TYR A 154 12.24 8.66 -5.79
C TYR A 154 12.13 9.12 -4.33
N ALA A 155 11.81 10.40 -4.11
CA ALA A 155 11.88 11.03 -2.81
C ALA A 155 10.69 10.71 -1.90
N ILE A 156 9.51 10.47 -2.49
CA ILE A 156 8.24 10.33 -1.77
C ILE A 156 7.67 8.92 -1.94
N CYS A 157 7.59 8.39 -3.16
CA CYS A 157 6.97 7.07 -3.39
C CYS A 157 7.79 5.92 -2.77
N ILE A 158 9.11 5.88 -2.97
CA ILE A 158 9.95 4.81 -2.37
C ILE A 158 9.81 4.79 -0.83
N PRO A 159 10.08 5.89 -0.08
CA PRO A 159 10.02 5.84 1.38
C PRO A 159 8.62 5.56 1.91
N SER A 160 7.58 6.12 1.29
CA SER A 160 6.19 5.88 1.71
C SER A 160 5.77 4.42 1.52
N ALA A 161 6.08 3.81 0.38
CA ALA A 161 5.79 2.40 0.12
C ALA A 161 6.58 1.48 1.06
N MET A 162 7.86 1.77 1.30
CA MET A 162 8.70 1.01 2.24
C MET A 162 8.15 1.06 3.67
N LEU A 163 7.80 2.25 4.18
CA LEU A 163 7.28 2.41 5.53
C LEU A 163 5.92 1.73 5.69
N ALA A 164 5.05 1.77 4.67
CA ALA A 164 3.77 1.08 4.70
C ALA A 164 3.93 -0.45 4.69
N LEU A 165 4.94 -0.98 4.00
CA LEU A 165 5.27 -2.41 4.05
C LEU A 165 5.88 -2.83 5.37
N LEU A 166 6.74 -2.00 5.99
CA LEU A 166 7.40 -2.33 7.26
C LEU A 166 6.47 -2.15 8.47
N PHE A 167 5.58 -1.16 8.42
CA PHE A 167 4.68 -0.78 9.50
C PHE A 167 3.22 -0.68 9.00
N PRO A 168 2.63 -1.80 8.54
CA PRO A 168 1.29 -1.80 7.96
C PRO A 168 0.22 -1.41 8.99
N THR A 169 -0.69 -0.54 8.57
CA THR A 169 -1.83 -0.10 9.41
C THR A 169 -3.01 -1.06 9.36
N TRP A 170 -3.00 -2.01 8.41
CA TRP A 170 -4.05 -2.99 8.14
C TRP A 170 -3.84 -4.35 8.85
N THR A 171 -3.01 -4.39 9.89
CA THR A 171 -2.69 -5.60 10.68
C THR A 171 -3.90 -6.32 11.28
N LYS A 172 -5.05 -5.65 11.41
CA LYS A 172 -6.29 -6.24 11.92
C LYS A 172 -6.96 -7.20 10.94
N LEU A 173 -6.61 -7.15 9.66
CA LEU A 173 -7.24 -7.95 8.61
C LEU A 173 -6.59 -9.35 8.51
N PRO A 174 -7.38 -10.41 8.27
CA PRO A 174 -6.87 -11.75 8.07
C PRO A 174 -6.23 -11.89 6.69
N LEU A 175 -5.36 -12.89 6.55
CA LEU A 175 -4.62 -13.19 5.33
C LEU A 175 -5.45 -13.24 4.04
N ALA A 176 -6.63 -13.86 4.09
CA ALA A 176 -7.48 -14.06 2.93
C ALA A 176 -8.39 -12.86 2.62
N ASN A 177 -8.29 -11.75 3.35
CA ASN A 177 -9.15 -10.59 3.15
C ASN A 177 -8.71 -9.78 1.91
N PHE A 178 -9.67 -9.25 1.14
CA PHE A 178 -9.33 -8.54 -0.10
C PHE A 178 -8.53 -7.26 0.17
N MET A 179 -8.84 -6.51 1.23
CA MET A 179 -8.10 -5.31 1.62
C MET A 179 -6.70 -5.65 2.13
N HIS A 180 -6.52 -6.80 2.79
CA HIS A 180 -5.19 -7.29 3.17
C HIS A 180 -4.34 -7.54 1.93
N ILE A 181 -4.87 -8.31 0.98
CA ILE A 181 -4.16 -8.68 -0.26
C ILE A 181 -3.86 -7.41 -1.08
N HIS A 182 -4.88 -6.61 -1.39
CA HIS A 182 -4.77 -5.32 -2.08
C HIS A 182 -3.70 -4.42 -1.44
N SER A 183 -3.71 -4.29 -0.11
CA SER A 183 -2.76 -3.42 0.57
C SER A 183 -1.33 -3.91 0.38
N PHE A 184 -1.04 -5.21 0.53
CA PHE A 184 0.32 -5.69 0.29
C PHE A 184 0.72 -5.61 -1.19
N THR A 185 -0.14 -6.02 -2.13
CA THR A 185 0.17 -6.03 -3.56
C THR A 185 0.44 -4.61 -4.09
N VAL A 186 -0.41 -3.64 -3.76
CA VAL A 186 -0.21 -2.25 -4.17
C VAL A 186 1.09 -1.69 -3.63
N HIS A 187 1.41 -1.88 -2.35
CA HIS A 187 2.64 -1.29 -1.80
C HIS A 187 3.91 -1.97 -2.32
N ILE A 188 3.86 -3.28 -2.62
CA ILE A 188 4.96 -3.97 -3.31
C ILE A 188 5.16 -3.38 -4.72
N LEU A 189 4.09 -3.20 -5.49
CA LEU A 189 4.17 -2.64 -6.85
C LEU A 189 4.58 -1.16 -6.85
N LEU A 190 4.10 -0.36 -5.89
CA LEU A 190 4.50 1.04 -5.68
C LEU A 190 5.99 1.17 -5.37
N LEU A 191 6.57 0.20 -4.65
CA LEU A 191 8.01 0.13 -4.41
C LEU A 191 8.77 -0.39 -5.64
N ALA A 192 8.25 -1.42 -6.31
CA ALA A 192 8.90 -2.07 -7.44
C ALA A 192 9.08 -1.10 -8.62
N TYR A 193 8.07 -0.27 -8.91
CA TYR A 193 8.07 0.65 -10.04
C TYR A 193 9.26 1.63 -10.07
N PRO A 194 9.46 2.51 -9.07
CA PRO A 194 10.59 3.43 -9.08
C PRO A 194 11.94 2.71 -8.92
N VAL A 195 11.99 1.60 -8.17
CA VAL A 195 13.24 0.83 -7.98
C VAL A 195 13.69 0.18 -9.29
N MET A 196 12.77 -0.40 -10.08
CA MET A 196 13.13 -1.00 -11.36
C MET A 196 13.61 0.05 -12.38
N LEU A 197 13.00 1.25 -12.38
CA LEU A 197 13.41 2.35 -13.26
C LEU A 197 14.76 2.93 -12.84
N LEU A 198 15.01 3.03 -11.52
CA LEU A 198 16.29 3.43 -10.98
C LEU A 198 17.39 2.43 -11.36
N ALA A 199 17.11 1.12 -11.22
CA ALA A 199 18.04 0.05 -11.58
C ALA A 199 18.38 0.04 -13.09
N ALA A 200 17.40 0.36 -13.94
CA ALA A 200 17.58 0.49 -15.39
C ALA A 200 18.18 1.85 -15.83
N GLY A 201 18.42 2.78 -14.91
CA GLY A 201 18.97 4.11 -15.21
C GLY A 201 17.99 5.07 -15.91
N MET A 202 16.70 4.72 -15.92
CA MET A 202 15.62 5.53 -16.48
C MET A 202 15.18 6.64 -15.51
N LEU A 203 15.15 6.34 -14.21
CA LEU A 203 14.86 7.33 -13.18
C LEU A 203 16.17 7.93 -12.69
N ARG A 204 16.31 9.26 -12.76
CA ARG A 204 17.53 9.97 -12.33
C ARG A 204 17.20 11.07 -11.31
N PRO A 205 17.45 10.84 -10.01
CA PRO A 205 17.21 11.87 -9.00
C PRO A 205 18.12 13.07 -9.22
N SER A 206 17.57 14.27 -9.02
CA SER A 206 18.25 15.56 -9.18
C SER A 206 17.82 16.53 -8.09
N LEU A 207 18.80 17.05 -7.35
CA LEU A 207 18.55 18.06 -6.31
C LEU A 207 17.89 19.34 -6.85
N GLY A 208 18.13 19.69 -8.11
CA GLY A 208 17.54 20.88 -8.74
C GLY A 208 16.02 20.81 -8.91
N GLU A 209 15.45 19.61 -8.90
CA GLU A 209 14.00 19.38 -9.01
C GLU A 209 13.31 19.26 -7.64
N LEU A 210 14.07 19.35 -6.55
CA LEU A 210 13.53 19.24 -5.19
C LEU A 210 12.48 20.31 -4.87
N PRO A 211 12.65 21.61 -5.22
CA PRO A 211 11.62 22.61 -4.98
C PRO A 211 10.31 22.31 -5.71
N LYS A 212 10.38 21.83 -6.95
CA LYS A 212 9.19 21.43 -7.73
C LYS A 212 8.51 20.19 -7.15
N THR A 213 9.32 19.25 -6.66
CA THR A 213 8.83 18.04 -5.98
C THR A 213 8.08 18.38 -4.70
N LEU A 214 8.63 19.31 -3.91
CA LEU A 214 8.00 19.81 -2.69
C LEU A 214 6.76 20.66 -3.00
N ALA A 215 6.80 21.48 -4.05
CA ALA A 215 5.63 22.24 -4.49
C ALA A 215 4.50 21.32 -4.96
N LEU A 216 4.81 20.24 -5.69
CA LEU A 216 3.85 19.22 -6.06
C LEU A 216 3.24 18.54 -4.84
N LEU A 217 4.07 18.13 -3.87
CA LEU A 217 3.61 17.53 -2.62
C LEU A 217 2.70 18.49 -1.84
N ALA A 218 3.08 19.76 -1.74
CA ALA A 218 2.31 20.79 -1.07
C ALA A 218 0.96 21.04 -1.77
N GLY A 219 0.94 21.12 -3.10
CA GLY A 219 -0.28 21.26 -3.88
C GLY A 219 -1.25 20.08 -3.67
N LEU A 220 -0.72 18.85 -3.68
CA LEU A 220 -1.50 17.64 -3.38
C LEU A 220 -2.03 17.64 -1.94
N ALA A 221 -1.22 18.10 -0.98
CA ALA A 221 -1.63 18.24 0.41
C ALA A 221 -2.74 19.29 0.60
N VAL A 222 -2.71 20.40 -0.13
CA VAL A 222 -3.78 21.41 -0.11
C VAL A 222 -5.09 20.82 -0.62
N VAL A 223 -5.06 20.07 -1.73
CA VAL A 223 -6.26 19.38 -2.25
C VAL A 223 -6.78 18.39 -1.21
N ALA A 224 -5.91 17.57 -0.61
CA ALA A 224 -6.29 16.63 0.44
C ALA A 224 -6.86 17.33 1.67
N LEU A 225 -6.33 18.50 2.06
CA LEU A 225 -6.83 19.30 3.17
C LEU A 225 -8.25 19.82 2.92
N VAL A 226 -8.52 20.37 1.73
CA VAL A 226 -9.87 20.84 1.37
C VAL A 226 -10.87 19.70 1.47
N VAL A 227 -10.53 18.52 0.93
CA VAL A 227 -11.42 17.34 1.00
C VAL A 227 -11.57 16.85 2.44
N ASN A 228 -10.51 16.87 3.25
CA ASN A 228 -10.59 16.55 4.67
C ASN A 228 -11.57 17.44 5.43
N LEU A 229 -11.59 18.73 5.14
CA LEU A 229 -12.51 19.67 5.78
C LEU A 229 -13.97 19.46 5.35
N ILE A 230 -14.21 19.09 4.08
CA ILE A 230 -15.57 18.86 3.55
C ILE A 230 -16.16 17.55 4.07
N PHE A 231 -15.37 16.47 4.12
CA PHE A 231 -15.86 15.11 4.39
C PHE A 231 -15.47 14.57 5.77
N ASP A 232 -14.88 15.39 6.64
CA ASP A 232 -14.35 15.01 7.96
C ASP A 232 -13.42 13.77 7.88
N THR A 233 -12.48 13.83 6.92
CA THR A 233 -11.49 12.76 6.69
C THR A 233 -10.09 13.18 7.16
N ASN A 234 -9.14 12.23 7.11
CA ASN A 234 -7.77 12.46 7.55
C ASN A 234 -6.74 11.93 6.55
N PHE A 235 -6.86 12.34 5.29
CA PHE A 235 -5.86 12.09 4.25
C PHE A 235 -4.52 12.73 4.60
N MET A 236 -3.43 12.02 4.28
CA MET A 236 -2.05 12.44 4.52
C MET A 236 -1.74 12.80 5.99
N PHE A 237 -2.59 12.40 6.94
CA PHE A 237 -2.48 12.73 8.36
C PHE A 237 -2.43 14.25 8.63
N LEU A 238 -3.19 15.04 7.86
CA LEU A 238 -3.22 16.50 7.98
C LEU A 238 -4.12 17.00 9.13
N MET A 239 -5.15 16.23 9.50
CA MET A 239 -6.10 16.63 10.55
C MET A 239 -5.70 16.04 11.91
N SER A 240 -5.17 14.81 11.94
CA SER A 240 -4.71 14.19 13.17
C SER A 240 -3.64 13.12 12.96
N ALA A 241 -2.79 12.93 13.98
CA ALA A 241 -1.86 11.80 14.07
C ALA A 241 -2.28 10.87 15.22
N GLY A 242 -2.48 9.58 14.92
CA GLY A 242 -2.73 8.53 15.92
C GLY A 242 -1.44 8.13 16.65
N LYS A 243 -1.57 7.48 17.82
CA LYS A 243 -0.44 7.13 18.71
C LYS A 243 0.67 6.29 18.04
N THR A 244 0.34 5.53 17.01
CA THR A 244 1.27 4.68 16.25
C THR A 244 1.97 5.41 15.11
N ASN A 245 1.56 6.64 14.79
CA ASN A 245 2.17 7.45 13.74
C ASN A 245 3.34 8.26 14.31
N PRO A 246 4.53 8.29 13.66
CA PRO A 246 5.68 9.09 14.11
C PRO A 246 5.36 10.58 14.36
N LEU A 247 4.40 11.16 13.63
CA LEU A 247 3.93 12.54 13.83
C LEU A 247 3.33 12.77 15.23
N TYR A 248 2.87 11.72 15.92
CA TYR A 248 2.34 11.83 17.28
C TYR A 248 3.38 12.28 18.30
N ILE A 249 4.67 11.97 18.08
CA ILE A 249 5.76 12.41 18.95
C ILE A 249 5.81 13.95 18.98
N PHE A 250 5.61 14.59 17.83
CA PHE A 250 5.58 16.05 17.71
C PHE A 250 4.31 16.65 18.34
N LYS A 251 3.17 15.96 18.28
CA LYS A 251 1.98 16.36 19.03
C LYS A 251 2.25 16.40 20.53
N LYS A 252 2.95 15.40 21.06
CA LYS A 252 3.30 15.33 22.49
C LYS A 252 4.34 16.39 22.88
N ALA A 253 5.33 16.63 22.03
CA ALA A 253 6.43 17.56 22.32
C ALA A 253 6.07 19.04 22.11
N PHE A 254 5.30 19.36 21.06
CA PHE A 254 5.05 20.73 20.60
C PHE A 254 3.56 21.10 20.52
N GLY A 255 2.66 20.26 21.03
CA GLY A 255 1.21 20.47 21.02
C GLY A 255 0.51 20.22 19.68
N SER A 256 1.25 20.23 18.56
CA SER A 256 0.72 19.94 17.22
C SER A 256 1.59 18.93 16.46
N HIS A 257 0.92 17.94 15.85
CA HIS A 257 1.55 16.95 14.99
C HIS A 257 2.10 17.55 13.68
N LEU A 258 1.62 18.73 13.27
CA LEU A 258 2.04 19.39 12.04
C LEU A 258 3.51 19.82 12.08
N TRP A 259 4.07 20.07 13.27
CA TRP A 259 5.50 20.31 13.47
C TRP A 259 6.38 19.12 13.06
N GLY A 260 5.79 17.93 12.90
CA GLY A 260 6.50 16.78 12.38
C GLY A 260 6.82 16.88 10.89
N PHE A 261 6.00 17.55 10.08
CA PHE A 261 6.26 17.69 8.63
C PHE A 261 7.56 18.44 8.31
N PRO A 262 7.85 19.63 8.86
CA PRO A 262 9.09 20.35 8.57
C PRO A 262 10.35 19.65 9.11
N VAL A 263 10.22 18.62 9.95
CA VAL A 263 11.35 17.82 10.45
C VAL A 263 11.51 16.52 9.67
N LEU A 264 10.42 15.75 9.52
CA LEU A 264 10.44 14.44 8.88
C LEU A 264 10.65 14.53 7.37
N ILE A 265 10.08 15.53 6.69
CA ILE A 265 10.28 15.66 5.23
C ILE A 265 11.76 15.90 4.91
N PRO A 266 12.47 16.89 5.50
CA PRO A 266 13.91 17.04 5.28
C PRO A 266 14.72 15.83 5.70
N ALA A 267 14.35 15.14 6.79
CA ALA A 267 15.05 13.93 7.22
C ALA A 267 14.95 12.80 6.16
N VAL A 268 13.75 12.56 5.62
CA VAL A 268 13.56 11.58 4.54
C VAL A 268 14.32 11.99 3.28
N LEU A 269 14.26 13.28 2.90
CA LEU A 269 15.00 13.79 1.76
C LEU A 269 16.51 13.65 1.93
N ALA A 270 17.03 13.88 3.12
CA ALA A 270 18.45 13.69 3.44
C ALA A 270 18.83 12.22 3.25
N VAL A 271 18.06 11.28 3.81
CA VAL A 271 18.29 9.83 3.64
C VAL A 271 18.30 9.43 2.16
N MET A 272 17.39 9.98 1.36
CA MET A 272 17.30 9.62 -0.06
C MET A 272 18.41 10.29 -0.89
N TYR A 273 18.69 11.58 -0.73
CA TYR A 273 19.61 12.29 -1.63
C TYR A 273 21.07 12.30 -1.19
N ILE A 274 21.41 12.11 0.10
CA ILE A 274 22.81 12.08 0.56
C ILE A 274 23.61 10.98 -0.16
N PRO A 275 23.15 9.72 -0.25
CA PRO A 275 23.90 8.66 -0.93
C PRO A 275 24.19 8.99 -2.40
N VAL A 276 23.22 9.58 -3.11
CA VAL A 276 23.37 10.03 -4.50
C VAL A 276 24.45 11.10 -4.61
N CYS A 277 24.40 12.11 -3.73
CA CYS A 277 25.38 13.18 -3.72
C CYS A 277 26.80 12.68 -3.41
N LEU A 278 26.94 11.73 -2.48
CA LEU A 278 28.23 11.13 -2.13
C LEU A 278 28.77 10.31 -3.30
N TYR A 279 27.92 9.53 -3.98
CA TYR A 279 28.30 8.75 -5.16
C TYR A 279 28.77 9.65 -6.31
N ASP A 280 28.03 10.71 -6.63
CA ASP A 280 28.37 11.66 -7.70
C ASP A 280 29.68 12.41 -7.39
N ARG A 281 29.87 12.85 -6.13
CA ARG A 281 31.13 13.48 -5.70
C ARG A 281 32.31 12.52 -5.85
N HIS A 282 32.16 11.26 -5.47
CA HIS A 282 33.22 10.27 -5.59
C HIS A 282 33.60 9.99 -7.05
N ARG A 283 32.60 9.92 -7.95
CA ARG A 283 32.84 9.78 -9.39
C ARG A 283 33.57 10.98 -10.00
N ARG A 284 33.17 12.21 -9.65
CA ARG A 284 33.82 13.44 -10.15
C ARG A 284 35.28 13.54 -9.70
N LYS A 285 35.58 13.16 -8.45
CA LYS A 285 36.97 13.12 -7.94
C LYS A 285 37.85 12.15 -8.74
N LYS A 286 37.33 10.97 -9.09
CA LYS A 286 38.06 10.01 -9.94
C LYS A 286 38.28 10.51 -11.37
N ALA A 287 37.28 11.20 -11.95
CA ALA A 287 37.37 11.72 -13.32
C ALA A 287 38.28 12.96 -13.45
N GLY A 288 38.45 13.76 -12.39
CA GLY A 288 39.39 14.89 -12.39
C GLY A 288 40.83 14.54 -11.99
N GLN A 289 41.11 13.25 -11.73
CA GLN A 289 42.44 12.71 -11.45
C GLN A 289 43.00 11.90 -12.63
N GLN A 290 42.26 11.77 -13.72
CA GLN A 290 42.66 11.19 -15.00
C GLN A 290 42.89 12.31 -16.02
#